data_AF-A0A7H1QCL5-F1
#
_entry.id   AF-A0A7H1QCL5-F1
#
_cell.length_a   1.000
_cell.length_b   1.000
_cell.length_c   1.000
_cell.angle_alpha   90.00
_cell.angle_beta   90.00
_cell.angle_gamma   90.00
#
_symmetry.space_group_name_H-M   'P 1'
#
loop_
_entity.id
_entity.type
_entity.pdbx_description
1 polymer ?
#
loop_
_entity_poly.entity_id
_entity_poly.type
_entity_poly.pdbx_seq_one_letter_code
_entity_poly.pdbx_strand_id
1 'polypeptide(L)'
;MDETGFLEKGRASAGVQRQYTGTADRIENSRVGVFLAYASSRGRALMGRQLYLPEQTWCQDPERRRLAGVPAEVVFVTKPRLALQMIAAALDAGAAASWVTGDEAYGQDPSLRAGLEARRVGYVLAVSCATRVRISSGRTAIRADEAARRLPAAAWHRHSAGSGAKGPRYYDWAWVHTGTDEHRHLLVRRNPTTGELAFYVCWSPRNVPLPELVRVAGARWSIEECFQAAKGQVGLDHYQVRNWTAWHRHITLAMLALAFLAVAVDDARPSRPADPNRAARSGEPFDLTVPEIRRLVDALLSPPPSSLSRLLQWSHRRRSHQASARRSHYRRRLSAPSST
;
A
#
# COMPACT_ATOMS: atom_id res chain seq x y z
N MET A 1 3.05 -0.77 4.36
CA MET A 1 4.00 0.35 4.54
C MET A 1 4.72 0.58 3.24
N ASP A 2 5.01 1.84 2.96
CA ASP A 2 5.64 2.27 1.71
C ASP A 2 6.06 3.74 1.89
N GLU A 3 6.82 4.25 0.93
CA GLU A 3 7.24 5.64 0.85
C GLU A 3 6.66 6.35 -0.37
N THR A 4 6.53 7.67 -0.27
CA THR A 4 6.28 8.50 -1.44
C THR A 4 7.18 9.73 -1.38
N GLY A 5 7.68 10.12 -2.55
CA GLY A 5 8.45 11.34 -2.70
C GLY A 5 7.61 12.54 -3.15
N PHE A 6 8.07 13.72 -2.78
CA PHE A 6 7.51 15.04 -3.12
C PHE A 6 8.61 15.84 -3.82
N LEU A 7 8.39 16.19 -5.09
CA LEU A 7 9.39 16.88 -5.91
C LEU A 7 9.58 18.32 -5.45
N GLU A 8 10.82 18.78 -5.44
CA GLU A 8 11.20 20.09 -4.91
C GLU A 8 12.24 20.76 -5.83
N LYS A 9 12.16 22.08 -6.00
CA LYS A 9 13.10 22.85 -6.84
C LYS A 9 14.24 23.53 -6.04
N GLY A 10 14.30 23.36 -4.72
CA GLY A 10 15.27 24.02 -3.84
C GLY A 10 15.88 23.11 -2.77
N ARG A 11 16.78 23.67 -1.95
CA ARG A 11 17.56 22.95 -0.92
C ARG A 11 17.13 23.24 0.53
N ALA A 12 16.30 24.25 0.77
CA ALA A 12 15.96 24.69 2.13
C ALA A 12 14.84 23.87 2.80
N SER A 13 14.05 23.15 2.01
CA SER A 13 12.94 22.30 2.47
C SER A 13 13.43 21.14 3.34
N ALA A 14 12.97 21.01 4.60
CA ALA A 14 13.31 19.90 5.52
C ALA A 14 13.38 18.53 4.81
N GLY A 15 14.49 17.81 4.91
CA GLY A 15 14.68 16.47 4.32
C GLY A 15 14.87 16.44 2.79
N VAL A 16 14.91 17.59 2.11
CA VAL A 16 15.11 17.63 0.66
C VAL A 16 16.54 17.27 0.26
N GLN A 17 16.67 16.34 -0.68
CA GLN A 17 17.93 16.05 -1.36
C GLN A 17 17.66 15.35 -2.70
N ARG A 18 18.72 15.17 -3.50
CA ARG A 18 18.67 14.24 -4.62
C ARG A 18 18.63 12.80 -4.08
N GLN A 19 17.50 12.14 -4.27
CA GLN A 19 17.28 10.76 -3.86
C GLN A 19 16.28 10.09 -4.79
N TYR A 20 16.32 8.75 -4.84
CA TYR A 20 15.33 8.01 -5.60
C TYR A 20 13.93 8.28 -5.03
N THR A 21 12.99 8.56 -5.94
CA THR A 21 11.59 8.79 -5.61
C THR A 21 10.72 7.98 -6.55
N GLY A 22 9.84 7.14 -5.99
CA GLY A 22 8.86 6.40 -6.77
C GLY A 22 7.90 7.32 -7.55
N THR A 23 7.78 8.59 -7.18
CA THR A 23 6.94 9.56 -7.92
C THR A 23 7.52 9.90 -9.30
N ALA A 24 8.85 9.93 -9.46
CA ALA A 24 9.51 10.25 -10.73
C ALA A 24 10.26 9.06 -11.34
N ASP A 25 10.26 7.92 -10.67
CA ASP A 25 10.99 6.69 -11.04
C ASP A 25 12.47 6.92 -11.37
N ARG A 26 13.09 7.90 -10.69
CA ARG A 26 14.49 8.29 -10.87
C ARG A 26 15.00 9.08 -9.67
N ILE A 27 16.30 9.36 -9.67
CA ILE A 27 16.91 10.24 -8.67
C ILE A 27 16.54 11.68 -9.00
N GLU A 28 15.73 12.29 -8.14
CA GLU A 28 15.31 13.68 -8.26
C GLU A 28 15.48 14.41 -6.93
N ASN A 29 15.56 15.74 -7.02
CA ASN A 29 15.51 16.56 -5.82
C ASN A 29 14.10 16.47 -5.22
N SER A 30 14.01 15.79 -4.08
CA SER A 30 12.74 15.44 -3.47
C SER A 30 12.86 15.29 -1.97
N ARG A 31 11.71 15.40 -1.30
CA ARG A 31 11.50 14.91 0.06
C ARG A 31 10.89 13.53 -0.01
N VAL A 32 11.18 12.68 0.96
CA VAL A 32 10.56 11.35 1.04
C VAL A 32 9.86 11.22 2.39
N GLY A 33 8.58 10.89 2.36
CA GLY A 33 7.85 10.48 3.56
C GLY A 33 7.67 8.97 3.59
N VAL A 34 7.88 8.36 4.75
CA VAL A 34 7.50 6.97 5.04
C VAL A 34 6.08 6.99 5.59
N PHE A 35 5.22 6.10 5.10
CA PHE A 35 3.81 6.06 5.45
C PHE A 35 3.34 4.66 5.84
N LEU A 36 2.35 4.66 6.74
CA LEU A 36 1.54 3.48 7.05
C LEU A 36 0.13 3.69 6.49
N ALA A 37 -0.39 2.68 5.81
CA ALA A 37 -1.79 2.58 5.46
C ALA A 37 -2.42 1.44 6.24
N TYR A 38 -3.55 1.71 6.87
CA TYR A 38 -4.41 0.70 7.48
C TYR A 38 -5.40 0.21 6.44
N ALA A 39 -5.51 -1.11 6.24
CA ALA A 39 -6.41 -1.70 5.27
C ALA A 39 -7.24 -2.82 5.91
N SER A 40 -8.54 -2.79 5.66
CA SER A 40 -9.52 -3.77 6.16
C SER A 40 -10.59 -4.06 5.10
N SER A 41 -11.54 -4.94 5.42
CA SER A 41 -12.72 -5.19 4.58
C SER A 41 -13.62 -3.96 4.41
N ARG A 42 -13.55 -3.00 5.35
CA ARG A 42 -14.33 -1.76 5.34
C ARG A 42 -13.73 -0.68 4.44
N GLY A 43 -12.41 -0.71 4.27
CA GLY A 43 -11.71 0.28 3.46
C GLY A 43 -10.26 0.42 3.87
N ARG A 44 -9.67 1.55 3.47
CA ARG A 44 -8.27 1.84 3.70
C ARG A 44 -8.01 3.33 3.87
N ALA A 45 -7.06 3.67 4.72
CA ALA A 45 -6.65 5.05 4.97
C ALA A 45 -5.18 5.11 5.39
N LEU A 46 -4.54 6.26 5.18
CA LEU A 46 -3.23 6.53 5.76
C LEU A 46 -3.38 6.74 7.27
N MET A 47 -2.57 6.06 8.07
CA MET A 47 -2.62 6.12 9.54
C MET A 47 -1.35 6.69 10.16
N GLY A 48 -0.21 6.58 9.47
CA GLY A 48 1.08 7.03 9.97
C GLY A 48 1.87 7.73 8.88
N ARG A 49 2.64 8.74 9.26
CA ARG A 49 3.57 9.46 8.40
C ARG A 49 4.82 9.81 9.20
N GLN A 50 5.97 9.80 8.54
CA GLN A 50 7.18 10.41 9.06
C GLN A 50 8.05 10.89 7.91
N LEU A 51 8.58 12.11 8.04
CA LEU A 51 9.52 12.65 7.07
C LEU A 51 10.88 11.97 7.24
N TYR A 52 11.43 11.40 6.17
CA TYR A 52 12.78 10.84 6.19
C TYR A 52 13.83 11.95 6.13
N LEU A 53 14.75 11.97 7.10
CA LEU A 53 15.92 12.85 7.07
C LEU A 53 17.16 12.05 6.64
N PRO A 54 17.80 12.44 5.54
CA PRO A 54 19.08 11.87 5.14
C PRO A 54 20.17 12.11 6.18
N GLU A 55 21.05 11.14 6.40
CA GLU A 55 22.11 11.24 7.39
C GLU A 55 23.11 12.34 7.02
N GLN A 56 23.74 12.22 5.86
CA GLN A 56 24.89 13.03 5.46
C GLN A 56 24.49 14.48 5.14
N THR A 57 23.35 14.69 4.49
CA THR A 57 22.97 16.03 4.00
C THR A 57 22.07 16.81 4.96
N TRP A 58 21.51 16.17 5.99
CA TRP A 58 20.59 16.79 6.93
C TRP A 58 20.95 16.53 8.39
N CYS A 59 21.08 15.27 8.80
CA CYS A 59 21.29 14.97 10.22
C CYS A 59 22.62 15.53 10.75
N GLN A 60 23.64 15.57 9.88
CA GLN A 60 24.99 16.11 10.16
C GLN A 60 25.13 17.63 9.93
N ASP A 61 24.05 18.34 9.58
CA ASP A 61 24.07 19.80 9.33
C ASP A 61 23.16 20.53 10.33
N PRO A 62 23.71 20.96 11.50
CA PRO A 62 22.92 21.61 12.55
C PRO A 62 22.27 22.92 12.11
N GLU A 63 22.94 23.70 11.27
CA GLU A 63 22.41 24.98 10.78
C GLU A 63 21.20 24.75 9.89
N ARG A 64 21.31 23.84 8.92
CA ARG A 64 20.22 23.50 8.01
C ARG A 64 19.02 22.91 8.76
N ARG A 65 19.26 22.07 9.77
CA ARG A 65 18.22 21.56 10.67
C ARG A 65 17.51 22.69 11.40
N ARG A 66 18.26 23.62 11.99
CA ARG A 66 17.72 24.80 12.69
C ARG A 66 16.87 25.67 11.77
N LEU A 67 17.39 26.00 10.58
CA LEU A 67 16.68 26.83 9.59
C LEU A 67 15.38 26.18 9.09
N ALA A 68 15.36 24.86 8.94
CA ALA A 68 14.16 24.12 8.54
C ALA A 68 13.24 23.75 9.72
N GLY A 69 13.59 24.12 10.95
CA GLY A 69 12.83 23.82 12.16
C GLY A 69 12.77 22.35 12.54
N VAL A 70 13.79 21.57 12.18
CA VAL A 70 13.90 20.16 12.58
C VAL A 70 14.21 20.10 14.08
N PRO A 71 13.42 19.36 14.89
CA PRO A 71 13.68 19.22 16.32
C PRO A 71 15.05 18.59 16.62
N ALA A 72 15.63 18.92 17.77
CA ALA A 72 16.98 18.50 18.14
C ALA A 72 17.08 16.98 18.36
N GLU A 73 16.02 16.39 18.89
CA GLU A 73 15.86 14.96 19.18
C GLU A 73 15.73 14.10 17.92
N VAL A 74 15.44 14.69 16.75
CA VAL A 74 15.36 13.94 15.49
C VAL A 74 16.76 13.57 15.03
N VAL A 75 17.10 12.30 15.14
CA VAL A 75 18.35 11.71 14.67
C VAL A 75 18.14 10.92 13.37
N PHE A 76 19.24 10.55 12.71
CA PHE A 76 19.17 9.67 11.55
C PHE A 76 18.56 8.31 11.90
N VAL A 77 17.59 7.88 11.11
CA VAL A 77 16.96 6.57 11.19
C VAL A 77 16.70 6.06 9.77
N THR A 78 17.10 4.83 9.47
CA THR A 78 16.82 4.21 8.17
C THR A 78 15.31 4.06 7.94
N LYS A 79 14.85 4.09 6.69
CA LYS A 79 13.41 3.95 6.39
C LYS A 79 12.76 2.69 6.98
N PRO A 80 13.38 1.49 6.94
CA PRO A 80 12.80 0.30 7.56
C PRO A 80 12.68 0.43 9.09
N ARG A 81 13.69 1.00 9.75
CA ARG A 81 13.65 1.24 11.20
C ARG A 81 12.63 2.30 11.57
N LEU A 82 12.46 3.32 10.74
CA LEU A 82 11.42 4.34 10.88
C LEU A 82 10.03 3.72 10.76
N ALA A 83 9.81 2.86 9.77
CA ALA A 83 8.56 2.13 9.63
C ALA A 83 8.29 1.20 10.83
N LEU A 84 9.30 0.50 11.34
CA LEU A 84 9.17 -0.31 12.56
C LEU A 84 8.74 0.54 13.77
N GLN A 85 9.36 1.70 13.96
CA GLN A 85 8.98 2.64 15.04
C GLN A 85 7.55 3.13 14.89
N MET A 86 7.13 3.47 13.67
CA MET A 86 5.76 3.90 13.39
C MET A 86 4.75 2.77 13.63
N ILE A 87 5.07 1.53 13.24
CA ILE A 87 4.22 0.35 13.47
C ILE A 87 4.11 0.08 14.97
N ALA A 88 5.24 0.08 15.69
CA ALA A 88 5.29 -0.07 17.13
C ALA A 88 4.38 0.96 17.83
N ALA A 89 4.56 2.24 17.51
CA ALA A 89 3.74 3.31 18.08
C ALA A 89 2.24 3.14 17.77
N ALA A 90 1.88 2.72 16.56
CA ALA A 90 0.49 2.46 16.20
C ALA A 90 -0.12 1.30 17.01
N LEU A 91 0.62 0.20 17.17
CA LEU A 91 0.19 -0.97 17.95
C LEU A 91 0.08 -0.63 19.45
N ASP A 92 1.06 0.11 19.98
CA ASP A 92 1.08 0.55 21.38
C ASP A 92 -0.07 1.53 21.68
N ALA A 93 -0.50 2.30 20.67
CA ALA A 93 -1.70 3.14 20.73
C ALA A 93 -3.03 2.38 20.52
N GLY A 94 -2.98 1.04 20.39
CA GLY A 94 -4.17 0.19 20.31
C GLY A 94 -4.69 -0.10 18.90
N ALA A 95 -3.92 0.18 17.84
CA ALA A 95 -4.32 -0.19 16.49
C ALA A 95 -4.39 -1.73 16.33
N ALA A 96 -5.56 -2.23 15.93
CA ALA A 96 -5.79 -3.66 15.76
C ALA A 96 -5.23 -4.17 14.41
N ALA A 97 -3.95 -4.54 14.36
CA ALA A 97 -3.33 -5.09 13.16
C ALA A 97 -2.65 -6.43 13.43
N SER A 98 -3.09 -7.49 12.73
CA SER A 98 -2.46 -8.82 12.80
C SER A 98 -1.37 -9.05 11.74
N TRP A 99 -1.31 -8.17 10.74
CA TRP A 99 -0.46 -8.33 9.56
C TRP A 99 0.17 -7.03 9.11
N VAL A 100 1.42 -7.12 8.62
CA VAL A 100 2.15 -6.03 7.97
C VAL A 100 2.65 -6.49 6.60
N THR A 101 2.55 -5.62 5.60
CA THR A 101 3.13 -5.84 4.26
C THR A 101 3.85 -4.59 3.76
N GLY A 102 4.86 -4.79 2.92
CA GLY A 102 5.76 -3.74 2.40
C GLY A 102 6.51 -4.24 1.16
N ASP A 103 7.15 -3.31 0.45
CA ASP A 103 7.98 -3.64 -0.71
C ASP A 103 9.34 -4.26 -0.32
N GLU A 104 10.19 -4.41 -1.34
CA GLU A 104 11.53 -4.95 -1.23
C GLU A 104 12.45 -4.14 -0.33
N ALA A 105 12.35 -2.80 -0.30
CA ALA A 105 13.20 -1.96 0.54
C ALA A 105 12.98 -2.26 2.03
N TYR A 106 11.74 -2.59 2.42
CA TYR A 106 11.41 -3.01 3.78
C TYR A 106 11.71 -4.50 3.99
N GLY A 107 11.35 -5.36 3.03
CA GLY A 107 11.46 -6.80 3.20
C GLY A 107 12.87 -7.34 3.29
N GLN A 108 13.88 -6.61 2.82
CA GLN A 108 15.29 -6.96 2.99
C GLN A 108 15.80 -6.73 4.42
N ASP A 109 15.19 -5.85 5.21
CA ASP A 109 15.69 -5.47 6.53
C ASP A 109 15.38 -6.54 7.60
N PRO A 110 16.41 -7.21 8.18
CA PRO A 110 16.20 -8.25 9.19
C PRO A 110 15.71 -7.71 10.53
N SER A 111 16.04 -6.45 10.87
CA SER A 111 15.65 -5.85 12.16
C SER A 111 14.16 -5.53 12.17
N LEU A 112 13.61 -5.07 11.04
CA LEU A 112 12.18 -4.89 10.84
C LEU A 112 11.45 -6.22 11.02
N ARG A 113 11.92 -7.29 10.37
CA ARG A 113 11.32 -8.64 10.51
C ARG A 113 11.34 -9.10 11.96
N ALA A 114 12.51 -9.06 12.61
CA ALA A 114 12.65 -9.46 14.02
C ALA A 114 11.75 -8.62 14.96
N GLY A 115 11.62 -7.32 14.71
CA GLY A 115 10.75 -6.44 15.50
C GLY A 115 9.26 -6.78 15.36
N LEU A 116 8.82 -7.19 14.16
CA LEU A 116 7.45 -7.66 13.93
C LEU A 116 7.20 -9.02 14.59
N GLU A 117 8.16 -9.96 14.49
CA GLU A 117 8.07 -11.27 15.16
C GLU A 117 8.00 -11.12 16.69
N ALA A 118 8.85 -10.26 17.28
CA ALA A 118 8.86 -9.99 18.72
C ALA A 118 7.51 -9.44 19.23
N ARG A 119 6.81 -8.67 18.38
CA ARG A 119 5.47 -8.14 18.67
C ARG A 119 4.34 -9.09 18.27
N ARG A 120 4.67 -10.29 17.77
CA ARG A 120 3.73 -11.30 17.27
C ARG A 120 2.80 -10.78 16.16
N VAL A 121 3.31 -9.90 15.32
CA VAL A 121 2.60 -9.39 14.13
C VAL A 121 3.10 -10.14 12.90
N GLY A 122 2.18 -10.81 12.21
CA GLY A 122 2.51 -11.52 10.98
C GLY A 122 2.98 -10.57 9.89
N TYR A 123 3.81 -11.04 8.96
CA TYR A 123 4.22 -10.22 7.83
C TYR A 123 4.28 -11.00 6.52
N VAL A 124 4.08 -10.26 5.42
CA VAL A 124 4.39 -10.68 4.05
C VAL A 124 5.11 -9.51 3.39
N LEU A 125 6.43 -9.60 3.29
CA LEU A 125 7.28 -8.51 2.77
C LEU A 125 7.93 -8.95 1.46
N ALA A 126 7.84 -8.12 0.43
CA ALA A 126 8.49 -8.42 -0.84
C ALA A 126 10.02 -8.46 -0.66
N VAL A 127 10.70 -9.29 -1.45
CA VAL A 127 12.16 -9.40 -1.43
C VAL A 127 12.69 -9.64 -2.84
N SER A 128 13.99 -9.40 -3.03
CA SER A 128 14.66 -9.66 -4.30
C SER A 128 14.69 -11.16 -4.61
N CYS A 129 14.79 -11.51 -5.89
CA CYS A 129 15.01 -12.89 -6.33
C CYS A 129 16.32 -13.50 -5.79
N ALA A 130 17.31 -12.66 -5.47
CA ALA A 130 18.61 -13.06 -4.94
C ALA A 130 18.60 -13.28 -3.41
N THR A 131 17.48 -12.99 -2.74
CA THR A 131 17.35 -13.14 -1.30
C THR A 131 17.58 -14.59 -0.90
N ARG A 132 18.49 -14.81 0.05
CA ARG A 132 18.81 -16.14 0.55
C ARG A 132 17.85 -16.55 1.66
N VAL A 133 17.21 -17.69 1.47
CA VAL A 133 16.37 -18.34 2.48
C VAL A 133 16.98 -19.69 2.85
N ARG A 134 16.69 -20.17 4.06
CA ARG A 134 17.09 -21.52 4.48
C ARG A 134 15.94 -22.50 4.29
N ILE A 135 16.12 -23.52 3.48
CA ILE A 135 15.15 -24.60 3.26
C ILE A 135 15.62 -25.91 3.92
N SER A 136 14.87 -26.99 3.74
CA SER A 136 15.19 -28.33 4.29
C SER A 136 15.37 -28.32 5.81
N SER A 137 14.44 -27.69 6.51
CA SER A 137 14.47 -27.48 7.97
C SER A 137 15.71 -26.70 8.42
N GLY A 138 16.04 -25.63 7.69
CA GLY A 138 17.14 -24.72 8.04
C GLY A 138 18.53 -25.11 7.53
N ARG A 139 18.69 -26.30 6.95
CA ARG A 139 20.00 -26.88 6.60
C ARG A 139 20.63 -26.30 5.34
N THR A 140 19.84 -25.89 4.36
CA THR A 140 20.35 -25.46 3.04
C THR A 140 20.00 -24.00 2.78
N ALA A 141 21.01 -23.15 2.67
CA ALA A 141 20.82 -21.77 2.22
C ALA A 141 20.77 -21.72 0.68
N ILE A 142 19.71 -21.15 0.13
CA ILE A 142 19.47 -21.08 -1.32
C ILE A 142 18.86 -19.73 -1.69
N ARG A 143 19.07 -19.25 -2.91
CA ARG A 143 18.38 -18.04 -3.40
C ARG A 143 16.90 -18.32 -3.65
N ALA A 144 16.07 -17.28 -3.54
CA ALA A 144 14.63 -17.40 -3.73
C ALA A 144 14.26 -17.87 -5.16
N ASP A 145 14.96 -17.38 -6.18
CA ASP A 145 14.78 -17.83 -7.57
C ASP A 145 15.18 -19.29 -7.82
N GLU A 146 16.27 -19.74 -7.22
CA GLU A 146 16.69 -21.13 -7.23
C GLU A 146 15.69 -22.04 -6.52
N ALA A 147 15.13 -21.60 -5.39
CA ALA A 147 14.06 -22.33 -4.70
C ALA A 147 12.81 -22.46 -5.59
N ALA A 148 12.40 -21.38 -6.25
CA ALA A 148 11.25 -21.40 -7.14
C ALA A 148 11.44 -22.33 -8.36
N ARG A 149 12.66 -22.41 -8.92
CA ARG A 149 12.98 -23.34 -10.02
C ARG A 149 12.85 -24.82 -9.65
N ARG A 150 12.96 -25.16 -8.36
CA ARG A 150 12.84 -26.54 -7.86
C ARG A 150 11.41 -26.95 -7.53
N LEU A 151 10.45 -26.03 -7.61
CA LEU A 151 9.05 -26.31 -7.30
C LEU A 151 8.40 -27.16 -8.39
N PRO A 152 7.77 -28.30 -8.05
CA PRO A 152 7.00 -29.07 -9.02
C PRO A 152 5.77 -28.30 -9.48
N ALA A 153 5.23 -28.63 -10.65
CA ALA A 153 4.02 -27.99 -11.18
C ALA A 153 2.83 -28.05 -10.20
N ALA A 154 2.70 -29.15 -9.46
CA ALA A 154 1.64 -29.36 -8.47
C ALA A 154 1.72 -28.42 -7.24
N ALA A 155 2.86 -27.75 -6.99
CA ALA A 155 3.00 -26.80 -5.89
C ALA A 155 2.37 -25.43 -6.17
N TRP A 156 1.93 -25.18 -7.41
CA TRP A 156 1.40 -23.89 -7.84
C TRP A 156 -0.14 -23.89 -7.80
N HIS A 157 -0.70 -22.92 -7.07
CA HIS A 157 -2.14 -22.74 -6.90
C HIS A 157 -2.57 -21.36 -7.40
N ARG A 158 -3.65 -21.32 -8.20
CA ARG A 158 -4.18 -20.06 -8.71
C ARG A 158 -5.06 -19.39 -7.65
N HIS A 159 -4.65 -18.20 -7.22
CA HIS A 159 -5.39 -17.40 -6.23
C HIS A 159 -5.47 -15.93 -6.64
N SER A 160 -6.52 -15.25 -6.17
CA SER A 160 -6.68 -13.81 -6.37
C SER A 160 -5.94 -13.03 -5.30
N ALA A 161 -5.09 -12.09 -5.72
CA ALA A 161 -4.42 -11.10 -4.87
C ALA A 161 -5.32 -9.86 -4.63
N GLY A 162 -6.64 -10.08 -4.53
CA GLY A 162 -7.64 -9.04 -4.36
C GLY A 162 -8.13 -8.39 -5.66
N SER A 163 -9.10 -7.49 -5.49
CA SER A 163 -9.76 -6.76 -6.57
C SER A 163 -8.84 -5.71 -7.20
N GLY A 164 -8.79 -5.65 -8.52
CA GLY A 164 -8.17 -4.57 -9.30
C GLY A 164 -9.19 -3.80 -10.12
N ALA A 165 -8.76 -2.69 -10.72
CA ALA A 165 -9.62 -1.84 -11.57
C ALA A 165 -10.33 -2.62 -12.69
N LYS A 166 -9.72 -3.70 -13.19
CA LYS A 166 -10.24 -4.57 -14.27
C LYS A 166 -10.68 -5.97 -13.81
N GLY A 167 -10.82 -6.23 -12.51
CA GLY A 167 -11.15 -7.56 -11.99
C GLY A 167 -10.27 -8.06 -10.86
N PRO A 168 -10.66 -9.19 -10.25
CA PRO A 168 -9.76 -9.94 -9.37
C PRO A 168 -8.42 -10.17 -10.08
N ARG A 169 -7.32 -9.90 -9.38
CA ARG A 169 -5.96 -10.08 -9.90
C ARG A 169 -5.50 -11.50 -9.63
N TYR A 170 -5.67 -12.39 -10.60
CA TYR A 170 -5.25 -13.79 -10.49
C TYR A 170 -3.77 -13.95 -10.80
N TYR A 171 -3.08 -14.70 -9.94
CA TYR A 171 -1.71 -15.15 -10.14
C TYR A 171 -1.59 -16.61 -9.71
N ASP A 172 -0.53 -17.27 -10.17
CA ASP A 172 -0.15 -18.58 -9.62
C ASP A 172 0.75 -18.34 -8.40
N TRP A 173 0.49 -19.05 -7.32
CA TRP A 173 1.20 -18.90 -6.06
C TRP A 173 1.74 -20.24 -5.59
N ALA A 174 2.95 -20.22 -5.04
CA ALA A 174 3.54 -21.35 -4.36
C ALA A 174 4.25 -20.86 -3.10
N TRP A 175 4.47 -21.75 -2.14
CA TRP A 175 5.23 -21.44 -0.94
C TRP A 175 6.21 -22.55 -0.58
N VAL A 176 7.25 -22.19 0.15
CA VAL A 176 8.25 -23.12 0.67
C VAL A 176 8.47 -22.79 2.14
N HIS A 177 8.45 -23.81 3.01
CA HIS A 177 8.83 -23.62 4.40
C HIS A 177 10.30 -23.21 4.49
N THR A 178 10.57 -22.21 5.33
CA THR A 178 11.91 -21.67 5.52
C THR A 178 12.28 -21.68 7.00
N GLY A 179 13.53 -21.99 7.32
CA GLY A 179 13.97 -22.12 8.71
C GLY A 179 13.64 -23.47 9.33
N THR A 180 13.65 -23.53 10.65
CA THR A 180 13.41 -24.73 11.45
C THR A 180 11.98 -24.81 12.02
N ASP A 181 11.23 -23.71 11.98
CA ASP A 181 9.85 -23.64 12.44
C ASP A 181 8.87 -23.59 11.27
N GLU A 182 7.61 -23.94 11.53
CA GLU A 182 6.54 -23.95 10.52
C GLU A 182 6.02 -22.54 10.19
N HIS A 183 6.50 -21.52 10.91
CA HIS A 183 5.95 -20.17 10.87
C HIS A 183 6.51 -19.32 9.73
N ARG A 184 7.70 -19.66 9.20
CA ARG A 184 8.36 -18.88 8.14
C ARG A 184 8.19 -19.55 6.79
N HIS A 185 7.83 -18.73 5.79
CA HIS A 185 7.70 -19.20 4.42
C HIS A 185 8.36 -18.22 3.44
N LEU A 186 8.93 -18.79 2.37
CA LEU A 186 9.12 -18.08 1.12
C LEU A 186 7.83 -18.24 0.30
N LEU A 187 7.16 -17.14 0.00
CA LEU A 187 6.01 -17.10 -0.91
C LEU A 187 6.47 -16.62 -2.27
N VAL A 188 6.04 -17.32 -3.32
CA VAL A 188 6.39 -17.05 -4.71
C VAL A 188 5.12 -16.79 -5.50
N ARG A 189 5.08 -15.67 -6.22
CA ARG A 189 4.02 -15.31 -7.16
C ARG A 189 4.54 -15.42 -8.58
N ARG A 190 3.78 -16.08 -9.46
CA ARG A 190 4.03 -16.13 -10.89
C ARG A 190 2.89 -15.47 -11.66
N ASN A 191 3.25 -14.56 -12.56
CA ASN A 191 2.32 -14.03 -13.55
C ASN A 191 2.01 -15.12 -14.59
N PRO A 192 0.74 -15.55 -14.74
CA PRO A 192 0.39 -16.65 -15.63
C PRO A 192 0.55 -16.29 -17.11
N THR A 193 0.62 -15.01 -17.46
CA THR A 193 0.78 -14.54 -18.85
C THR A 193 2.24 -14.26 -19.18
N THR A 194 2.98 -13.58 -18.31
CA THR A 194 4.38 -13.19 -18.58
C THR A 194 5.40 -14.17 -18.02
N GLY A 195 5.01 -15.07 -17.13
CA GLY A 195 5.93 -15.94 -16.40
C GLY A 195 6.75 -15.23 -15.30
N GLU A 196 6.59 -13.91 -15.16
CA GLU A 196 7.35 -13.09 -14.21
C GLU A 196 7.13 -13.54 -12.76
N LEU A 197 8.22 -13.65 -12.00
CA LEU A 197 8.22 -14.07 -10.61
C LEU A 197 8.39 -12.87 -9.66
N ALA A 198 7.64 -12.89 -8.56
CA ALA A 198 7.87 -12.03 -7.40
C ALA A 198 7.97 -12.87 -6.13
N PHE A 199 8.80 -12.43 -5.19
CA PHE A 199 9.17 -13.21 -4.00
C PHE A 199 8.83 -12.43 -2.73
N TYR A 200 8.40 -13.15 -1.69
CA TYR A 200 8.07 -12.56 -0.41
C TYR A 200 8.57 -13.45 0.73
N VAL A 201 9.17 -12.84 1.75
CA VAL A 201 9.40 -13.51 3.04
C VAL A 201 8.18 -13.32 3.93
N CYS A 202 7.73 -14.42 4.53
CA CYS A 202 6.52 -14.45 5.34
C CYS A 202 6.82 -15.00 6.72
N TRP A 203 6.14 -14.46 7.73
CA TRP A 203 6.05 -15.04 9.06
C TRP A 203 4.65 -14.85 9.63
N SER A 204 4.18 -15.82 10.42
CA SER A 204 2.92 -15.72 11.14
C SER A 204 3.03 -16.33 12.54
N PRO A 205 2.43 -15.72 13.58
CA PRO A 205 2.43 -16.29 14.93
C PRO A 205 1.62 -17.59 15.07
N ARG A 206 0.85 -17.97 14.03
CA ARG A 206 0.04 -19.20 13.94
C ARG A 206 0.15 -19.77 12.54
N ASN A 207 -0.06 -21.06 12.36
CA ASN A 207 -0.19 -21.63 11.01
C ASN A 207 -1.39 -21.01 10.30
N VAL A 208 -1.16 -20.55 9.07
CA VAL A 208 -2.19 -19.95 8.22
C VAL A 208 -2.14 -20.58 6.84
N PRO A 209 -3.29 -20.73 6.17
CA PRO A 209 -3.31 -21.34 4.85
C PRO A 209 -2.79 -20.34 3.79
N LEU A 210 -2.30 -20.87 2.64
CA LEU A 210 -1.80 -20.07 1.52
C LEU A 210 -2.71 -18.89 1.13
N PRO A 211 -4.05 -19.01 1.03
CA PRO A 211 -4.92 -17.90 0.67
C PRO A 211 -4.82 -16.70 1.62
N GLU A 212 -4.49 -16.91 2.90
CA GLU A 212 -4.32 -15.81 3.86
C GLU A 212 -3.04 -15.01 3.55
N LEU A 213 -1.93 -15.68 3.24
CA LEU A 213 -0.70 -15.00 2.82
C LEU A 213 -0.89 -14.26 1.49
N VAL A 214 -1.61 -14.87 0.53
CA VAL A 214 -1.96 -14.23 -0.74
C VAL A 214 -2.82 -12.98 -0.53
N ARG A 215 -3.78 -13.04 0.39
CA ARG A 215 -4.62 -11.89 0.77
C ARG A 215 -3.77 -10.75 1.31
N VAL A 216 -2.83 -11.05 2.21
CA VAL A 216 -1.92 -10.05 2.81
C VAL A 216 -0.97 -9.47 1.75
N ALA A 217 -0.37 -10.31 0.90
CA ALA A 217 0.46 -9.86 -0.23
C ALA A 217 -0.31 -8.93 -1.16
N GLY A 218 -1.56 -9.28 -1.50
CA GLY A 218 -2.45 -8.48 -2.32
C GLY A 218 -2.86 -7.15 -1.69
N ALA A 219 -2.93 -7.09 -0.36
CA ALA A 219 -3.27 -5.89 0.40
C ALA A 219 -2.21 -4.79 0.28
N ARG A 220 -0.97 -5.10 -0.12
CA ARG A 220 0.11 -4.13 -0.37
C ARG A 220 -0.36 -2.97 -1.25
N TRP A 221 -1.12 -3.26 -2.30
CA TRP A 221 -1.64 -2.27 -3.24
C TRP A 221 -2.52 -1.18 -2.58
N SER A 222 -3.04 -1.42 -1.38
CA SER A 222 -3.84 -0.46 -0.64
C SER A 222 -3.11 0.84 -0.36
N ILE A 223 -1.80 0.81 -0.09
CA ILE A 223 -1.04 2.03 0.19
C ILE A 223 -0.82 2.88 -1.07
N GLU A 224 -0.61 2.23 -2.22
CA GLU A 224 -0.49 2.93 -3.51
C GLU A 224 -1.81 3.61 -3.86
N GLU A 225 -2.95 2.93 -3.66
CA GLU A 225 -4.27 3.53 -3.85
C GLU A 225 -4.53 4.67 -2.84
N CYS A 226 -4.06 4.54 -1.60
CA CYS A 226 -4.08 5.63 -0.64
C CYS A 226 -3.27 6.83 -1.14
N PHE A 227 -2.06 6.64 -1.68
CA PHE A 227 -1.26 7.75 -2.21
C PHE A 227 -1.93 8.43 -3.41
N GLN A 228 -2.48 7.65 -4.35
CA GLN A 228 -3.20 8.20 -5.50
C GLN A 228 -4.42 9.01 -5.06
N ALA A 229 -5.19 8.48 -4.10
CA ALA A 229 -6.33 9.20 -3.54
C ALA A 229 -5.89 10.44 -2.74
N ALA A 230 -4.84 10.32 -1.93
CA ALA A 230 -4.35 11.41 -1.09
C ALA A 230 -3.88 12.61 -1.93
N LYS A 231 -3.09 12.34 -2.98
CA LYS A 231 -2.61 13.37 -3.91
C LYS A 231 -3.77 13.96 -4.72
N GLY A 232 -4.55 13.09 -5.37
CA GLY A 232 -5.59 13.53 -6.30
C GLY A 232 -6.86 14.12 -5.66
N GLN A 233 -7.16 13.81 -4.40
CA GLN A 233 -8.43 14.19 -3.75
C GLN A 233 -8.27 15.16 -2.59
N VAL A 234 -7.16 15.12 -1.85
CA VAL A 234 -6.99 15.94 -0.64
C VAL A 234 -5.67 16.71 -0.62
N GLY A 235 -4.97 16.77 -1.76
CA GLY A 235 -3.80 17.62 -1.95
C GLY A 235 -2.62 17.24 -1.07
N LEU A 236 -2.37 15.94 -0.88
CA LEU A 236 -1.21 15.46 -0.11
C LEU A 236 0.11 16.08 -0.59
N ASP A 237 0.24 16.35 -1.88
CA ASP A 237 1.37 16.99 -2.55
C ASP A 237 1.07 18.41 -3.07
N HIS A 238 -0.09 18.98 -2.74
CA HIS A 238 -0.47 20.35 -3.13
C HIS A 238 -0.10 21.36 -2.02
N TYR A 239 1.19 21.53 -1.76
CA TYR A 239 1.69 22.48 -0.76
C TYR A 239 2.97 23.17 -1.20
N GLN A 240 3.32 24.25 -0.48
CA GLN A 240 4.62 24.94 -0.62
C GLN A 240 5.36 25.06 0.72
N VAL A 241 4.95 24.30 1.74
CA VAL A 241 5.55 24.34 3.08
C VAL A 241 7.00 23.83 3.07
N ARG A 242 7.90 24.52 3.78
CA ARG A 242 9.34 24.20 3.81
C ARG A 242 9.84 23.71 5.17
N ASN A 243 9.19 24.11 6.25
CA ASN A 243 9.59 23.75 7.62
C ASN A 243 9.10 22.33 7.99
N TRP A 244 9.86 21.63 8.83
CA TRP A 244 9.54 20.33 9.41
C TRP A 244 8.13 20.26 9.99
N THR A 245 7.77 21.18 10.88
CA THR A 245 6.48 21.21 11.57
C THR A 245 5.35 21.51 10.59
N ALA A 246 5.58 22.42 9.64
CA ALA A 246 4.58 22.76 8.62
C ALA A 246 4.29 21.58 7.70
N TRP A 247 5.31 20.81 7.30
CA TRP A 247 5.13 19.58 6.54
C TRP A 247 4.29 18.56 7.33
N HIS A 248 4.65 18.29 8.60
CA HIS A 248 3.89 17.35 9.42
C HIS A 248 2.44 17.79 9.60
N ARG A 249 2.17 19.09 9.82
CA ARG A 249 0.80 19.62 9.91
C ARG A 249 0.01 19.41 8.62
N HIS A 250 0.56 19.83 7.48
CA HIS A 250 -0.10 19.66 6.17
C HIS A 250 -0.44 18.20 5.89
N ILE A 251 0.53 17.31 6.02
CA ILE A 251 0.34 15.88 5.73
C ILE A 251 -0.67 15.26 6.70
N THR A 252 -0.71 15.69 7.97
CA THR A 252 -1.74 15.22 8.92
C THR A 252 -3.14 15.61 8.47
N LEU A 253 -3.32 16.88 8.06
CA LEU A 253 -4.62 17.38 7.62
C LEU A 253 -5.08 16.68 6.33
N ALA A 254 -4.18 16.47 5.38
CA ALA A 254 -4.47 15.70 4.17
C ALA A 254 -4.85 14.24 4.52
N MET A 255 -4.10 13.59 5.42
CA MET A 255 -4.44 12.24 5.89
C MET A 255 -5.80 12.18 6.58
N LEU A 256 -6.11 13.16 7.44
CA LEU A 256 -7.40 13.26 8.13
C LEU A 256 -8.54 13.45 7.14
N ALA A 257 -8.39 14.34 6.15
CA ALA A 257 -9.36 14.54 5.10
C ALA A 257 -9.58 13.25 4.29
N LEU A 258 -8.52 12.51 3.95
CA LEU A 258 -8.65 11.22 3.27
C LEU A 258 -9.37 10.19 4.13
N ALA A 259 -9.04 10.11 5.42
CA ALA A 259 -9.68 9.21 6.36
C ALA A 259 -11.19 9.50 6.47
N PHE A 260 -11.57 10.78 6.58
CA PHE A 260 -12.96 11.21 6.56
C PHE A 260 -13.69 10.73 5.30
N LEU A 261 -13.10 10.95 4.12
CA LEU A 261 -13.70 10.48 2.85
C LEU A 261 -13.80 8.95 2.80
N ALA A 262 -12.79 8.23 3.29
CA ALA A 262 -12.80 6.77 3.32
C ALA A 262 -13.88 6.21 4.26
N VAL A 263 -14.07 6.82 5.42
CA VAL A 263 -15.14 6.47 6.38
C VAL A 263 -16.51 6.78 5.79
N ALA A 264 -16.70 7.94 5.17
CA ALA A 264 -17.96 8.29 4.53
C ALA A 264 -18.32 7.36 3.35
N VAL A 265 -17.33 6.86 2.60
CA VAL A 265 -17.54 5.81 1.58
C VAL A 265 -18.06 4.51 2.22
N ASP A 266 -17.50 4.12 3.34
CA ASP A 266 -17.87 2.89 4.06
C ASP A 266 -19.25 3.01 4.71
N ASP A 267 -19.56 4.15 5.32
CA ASP A 267 -20.87 4.45 5.90
C ASP A 267 -21.99 4.48 4.85
N ALA A 268 -21.70 5.03 3.66
CA ALA A 268 -22.64 5.06 2.56
C ALA A 268 -22.70 3.73 1.76
N ARG A 269 -21.97 2.69 2.18
CA ARG A 269 -21.97 1.40 1.49
C ARG A 269 -23.30 0.68 1.78
N PRO A 270 -24.05 0.26 0.74
CA PRO A 270 -25.28 -0.47 0.95
C PRO A 270 -25.00 -1.86 1.55
N SER A 271 -25.79 -2.26 2.55
CA SER A 271 -25.77 -3.61 3.13
C SER A 271 -26.12 -4.64 2.05
N ARG A 272 -25.13 -5.35 1.51
CA ARG A 272 -25.34 -6.34 0.45
C ARG A 272 -24.44 -7.57 0.62
N PRO A 273 -24.88 -8.75 0.18
CA PRO A 273 -24.06 -9.96 0.18
C PRO A 273 -22.80 -9.79 -0.68
N ALA A 274 -21.68 -10.32 -0.21
CA ALA A 274 -20.40 -10.28 -0.93
C ALA A 274 -20.40 -11.30 -2.09
N ASP A 275 -20.92 -10.93 -3.26
CA ASP A 275 -20.72 -11.69 -4.51
C ASP A 275 -19.57 -11.08 -5.34
N PRO A 276 -18.41 -11.76 -5.46
CA PRO A 276 -17.25 -11.28 -6.21
C PRO A 276 -17.50 -11.16 -7.72
N ASN A 277 -18.53 -11.83 -8.27
CA ASN A 277 -18.88 -11.79 -9.69
C ASN A 277 -20.03 -10.80 -10.01
N ARG A 278 -20.59 -10.13 -9.00
CA ARG A 278 -21.71 -9.20 -9.17
C ARG A 278 -21.43 -8.07 -10.14
N ALA A 279 -20.22 -7.51 -10.12
CA ALA A 279 -19.83 -6.42 -11.01
C ALA A 279 -19.93 -6.76 -12.50
N ALA A 280 -19.91 -8.05 -12.86
CA ALA A 280 -20.12 -8.52 -14.23
C ALA A 280 -21.60 -8.78 -14.56
N ARG A 281 -22.47 -8.97 -13.54
CA ARG A 281 -23.86 -9.44 -13.69
C ARG A 281 -24.94 -8.40 -13.33
N SER A 282 -24.64 -7.41 -12.49
CA SER A 282 -25.64 -6.45 -12.00
C SER A 282 -25.73 -5.17 -12.85
N GLY A 283 -26.95 -4.70 -13.11
CA GLY A 283 -27.28 -3.40 -13.74
C GLY A 283 -26.99 -2.16 -12.89
N GLU A 284 -26.81 -2.35 -11.58
CA GLU A 284 -26.76 -1.28 -10.57
C GLU A 284 -25.57 -0.31 -10.73
N PRO A 285 -25.72 0.95 -10.27
CA PRO A 285 -24.61 1.89 -10.17
C PRO A 285 -23.51 1.36 -9.23
N PHE A 286 -22.26 1.73 -9.49
CA PHE A 286 -21.18 1.47 -8.55
C PHE A 286 -21.43 2.10 -7.19
N ASP A 287 -20.86 1.51 -6.13
CA ASP A 287 -20.80 2.12 -4.81
C ASP A 287 -20.12 3.50 -4.87
N LEU A 288 -20.41 4.34 -3.88
CA LEU A 288 -19.72 5.62 -3.76
C LEU A 288 -18.22 5.39 -3.57
N THR A 289 -17.43 6.25 -4.20
CA THR A 289 -15.96 6.20 -4.15
C THR A 289 -15.45 7.47 -3.49
N VAL A 290 -14.19 7.47 -3.04
CA VAL A 290 -13.57 8.66 -2.43
C VAL A 290 -13.72 9.92 -3.31
N PRO A 291 -13.45 9.88 -4.64
CA PRO A 291 -13.69 11.04 -5.49
C PRO A 291 -15.17 11.45 -5.61
N GLU A 292 -16.11 10.52 -5.49
CA GLU A 292 -17.54 10.83 -5.56
C GLU A 292 -18.02 11.48 -4.26
N ILE A 293 -17.65 10.94 -3.10
CA ILE A 293 -17.95 11.58 -1.81
C ILE A 293 -17.33 12.98 -1.75
N ARG A 294 -16.07 13.15 -2.18
CA ARG A 294 -15.43 14.48 -2.23
C ARG A 294 -16.26 15.47 -3.03
N ARG A 295 -16.71 15.09 -4.23
CA ARG A 295 -17.54 15.96 -5.08
C ARG A 295 -18.86 16.33 -4.41
N LEU A 296 -19.50 15.40 -3.71
CA LEU A 296 -20.74 15.66 -2.98
C LEU A 296 -20.51 16.61 -1.81
N VAL A 297 -19.42 16.43 -1.05
CA VAL A 297 -19.02 17.34 0.03
C VAL A 297 -18.71 18.74 -0.51
N ASP A 298 -17.93 18.85 -1.59
CA ASP A 298 -17.64 20.13 -2.24
C ASP A 298 -18.94 20.83 -2.67
N ALA A 299 -19.89 20.09 -3.24
CA ALA A 299 -21.18 20.64 -3.65
C ALA A 299 -22.11 20.99 -2.47
N LEU A 300 -21.84 20.52 -1.26
CA LEU A 300 -22.55 20.95 -0.05
C LEU A 300 -21.90 22.19 0.57
N LEU A 301 -20.57 22.25 0.60
CA LEU A 301 -19.81 23.37 1.17
C LEU A 301 -19.77 24.59 0.24
N SER A 302 -19.90 24.38 -1.06
CA SER A 302 -19.93 25.43 -2.08
C SER A 302 -21.03 25.09 -3.08
N PRO A 303 -22.31 25.31 -2.69
CA PRO A 303 -23.45 24.83 -3.45
C PRO A 303 -23.45 25.46 -4.85
N PRO A 304 -23.42 24.64 -5.91
CA PRO A 304 -23.69 25.14 -7.25
C PRO A 304 -25.13 25.67 -7.29
N PRO A 305 -25.52 26.50 -8.28
CA PRO A 305 -26.90 26.96 -8.47
C PRO A 305 -27.89 25.83 -8.86
N SER A 306 -27.60 24.58 -8.53
CA SER A 306 -28.40 23.39 -8.83
C SER A 306 -28.87 22.69 -7.55
N SER A 307 -30.08 22.13 -7.57
CA SER A 307 -30.66 21.46 -6.40
C SER A 307 -29.94 20.17 -6.03
N LEU A 308 -30.00 19.78 -4.75
CA LEU A 308 -29.47 18.51 -4.25
C LEU A 308 -29.94 17.30 -5.07
N SER A 309 -31.21 17.28 -5.48
CA SER A 309 -31.77 16.23 -6.33
C SER A 309 -31.06 16.12 -7.68
N ARG A 310 -30.69 17.25 -8.31
CA ARG A 310 -29.93 17.25 -9.57
C ARG A 310 -28.51 16.74 -9.38
N LEU A 311 -27.86 17.08 -8.26
CA LEU A 311 -26.53 16.58 -7.91
C LEU A 311 -26.53 15.06 -7.74
N LEU A 312 -27.51 14.51 -7.01
CA LEU A 312 -27.67 13.08 -6.81
C LEU A 312 -28.00 12.35 -8.12
N GLN A 313 -28.86 12.93 -8.97
CA GLN A 313 -29.18 12.37 -10.29
C GLN A 313 -27.94 12.31 -11.19
N TRP A 314 -27.12 13.35 -11.21
CA TRP A 314 -25.87 13.36 -11.98
C TRP A 314 -24.85 12.36 -11.44
N SER A 315 -24.72 12.27 -10.11
CA SER A 315 -23.90 11.25 -9.44
C SER A 315 -24.31 9.84 -9.88
N HIS A 316 -25.62 9.54 -9.82
CA HIS A 316 -26.18 8.27 -10.27
C HIS A 316 -25.87 7.99 -11.74
N ARG A 317 -26.17 8.94 -12.64
CA ARG A 317 -25.90 8.81 -14.09
C ARG A 317 -24.43 8.46 -14.36
N ARG A 318 -23.49 9.16 -13.72
CA ARG A 318 -22.06 8.89 -13.89
C ARG A 318 -21.70 7.48 -13.41
N ARG A 319 -22.11 7.09 -12.20
CA ARG A 319 -21.77 5.78 -11.63
C ARG A 319 -22.32 4.64 -12.49
N SER A 320 -23.51 4.80 -13.05
CA SER A 320 -24.08 3.85 -14.01
C SER A 320 -23.28 3.78 -15.32
N HIS A 321 -22.80 4.92 -15.83
CA HIS A 321 -21.97 4.96 -17.03
C HIS A 321 -20.62 4.27 -16.81
N GLN A 322 -19.96 4.53 -15.67
CA GLN A 322 -18.72 3.85 -15.28
C GLN A 322 -18.94 2.34 -15.15
N ALA A 323 -20.06 1.91 -14.56
CA ALA A 323 -20.44 0.50 -14.44
C ALA A 323 -20.53 -0.18 -15.80
N SER A 324 -21.21 0.46 -16.76
CA SER A 324 -21.28 -0.03 -18.14
C SER A 324 -19.91 -0.16 -18.79
N ALA A 325 -19.04 0.86 -18.69
CA ALA A 325 -17.70 0.82 -19.26
C ALA A 325 -16.87 -0.35 -18.69
N ARG A 326 -16.91 -0.57 -17.38
CA ARG A 326 -16.18 -1.67 -16.73
C ARG A 326 -16.73 -3.03 -17.15
N ARG A 327 -18.06 -3.20 -17.23
CA ARG A 327 -18.71 -4.44 -17.70
C ARG A 327 -18.28 -4.81 -19.13
N SER A 328 -18.23 -3.82 -20.03
CA SER A 328 -17.74 -4.05 -21.40
C SER A 328 -16.28 -4.50 -21.41
N HIS A 329 -15.44 -3.92 -20.54
CA HIS A 329 -14.06 -4.37 -20.34
C HIS A 329 -13.96 -5.81 -19.82
N TYR A 330 -14.79 -6.20 -18.85
CA TYR A 330 -14.83 -7.57 -18.33
C TYR A 330 -15.27 -8.57 -19.40
N ARG A 331 -16.37 -8.29 -20.12
CA ARG A 331 -16.88 -9.18 -21.18
C ARG A 331 -15.80 -9.46 -22.22
N ARG A 332 -15.12 -8.43 -22.72
CA ARG A 332 -14.03 -8.57 -23.71
C ARG A 332 -12.88 -9.46 -23.22
N ARG A 333 -12.60 -9.49 -21.92
CA ARG A 333 -11.50 -10.26 -21.34
C ARG A 333 -11.90 -11.70 -21.01
N LEU A 334 -13.14 -11.93 -20.60
CA LEU A 334 -13.70 -13.27 -20.36
C LEU A 334 -14.00 -14.00 -21.68
N SER A 335 -14.26 -13.27 -22.76
CA SER A 335 -14.45 -13.82 -24.10
C SER A 335 -13.14 -13.98 -24.89
N ALA A 336 -12.00 -13.55 -24.34
CA ALA A 336 -10.70 -13.78 -24.99
C ALA A 336 -10.32 -15.25 -24.82
N PRO A 337 -10.04 -16.00 -25.90
CA PRO A 337 -9.63 -17.39 -25.78
C PRO A 337 -8.36 -17.46 -24.93
N SER A 338 -8.35 -18.38 -23.96
CA SER A 338 -7.15 -18.72 -23.21
C SER A 338 -6.12 -19.24 -24.19
N SER A 339 -5.09 -18.43 -24.47
CA SER A 339 -3.94 -18.82 -25.27
C SER A 339 -3.30 -20.04 -24.62
N THR A 340 -3.47 -21.19 -25.28
CA THR A 340 -2.88 -22.50 -24.98
C THR A 340 -1.37 -22.46 -24.99
#